data_AF-A0A7J2NRX6-F1
#
_entry.id   AF-A0A7J2NRX6-F1
#
_cell.length_a   1.000
_cell.length_b   1.000
_cell.length_c   1.000
_cell.angle_alpha   90.00
_cell.angle_beta   90.00
_cell.angle_gamma   90.00
#
_symmetry.space_group_name_H-M   'P 1'
#
loop_
_entity.id
_entity.type
_entity.pdbx_description
1 polymer ?
#
loop_
_entity_poly.entity_id
_entity_poly.type
_entity_poly.pdbx_seq_one_letter_code
_entity_poly.pdbx_strand_id
1 'polypeptide(L)'
;MTKLKFEMLEKKCKDVAEEFMEELELLPIFFNYYPEVRRKWLEEIGLNEKEILIVSQVAEEYARRKVALQNKKIPKKRKQVINIENDILQEMYEGRLMVVKSESPLKTSMKILKQQYEETAILDPRELEELENITLFKEHKKRFPWNFLIFDSNKMKIIGIKVVEENKCEV
;
A
#
# COMPACT_ATOMS: atom_id res chain seq x y z
N MET A 1 5.39 29.44 -2.04
CA MET A 1 5.54 28.47 -0.93
C MET A 1 4.52 27.36 -1.13
N THR A 2 4.96 26.13 -1.38
CA THR A 2 4.06 24.95 -1.46
C THR A 2 3.60 24.62 -0.05
N LYS A 3 2.32 24.79 0.24
CA LYS A 3 1.75 24.49 1.56
C LYS A 3 1.46 22.99 1.61
N LEU A 4 2.40 22.21 2.15
CA LEU A 4 2.24 20.78 2.37
C LEU A 4 1.25 20.52 3.50
N LYS A 5 0.25 19.69 3.24
CA LYS A 5 -0.68 19.18 4.24
C LYS A 5 -0.79 17.67 4.10
N PHE A 6 -0.54 16.96 5.18
CA PHE A 6 -0.91 15.55 5.34
C PHE A 6 -2.12 15.53 6.28
N GLU A 7 -3.26 15.12 5.76
CA GLU A 7 -4.48 14.93 6.55
C GLU A 7 -4.80 13.42 6.51
N MET A 8 -5.29 12.86 7.62
CA MET A 8 -5.93 11.54 7.56
C MET A 8 -7.13 11.64 6.61
N LEU A 9 -7.51 10.53 5.96
CA LEU A 9 -8.79 10.41 5.26
C LEU A 9 -9.96 10.51 6.25
N GLU A 10 -10.21 11.69 6.82
CA GLU A 10 -11.34 11.97 7.69
C GLU A 10 -12.50 12.54 6.88
N LYS A 11 -13.68 11.88 6.97
CA LYS A 11 -15.08 12.30 6.73
C LYS A 11 -15.48 13.21 5.55
N LYS A 12 -14.57 13.88 4.84
CA LYS A 12 -14.85 14.81 3.73
C LYS A 12 -14.73 14.16 2.35
N CYS A 13 -14.07 13.01 2.24
CA CYS A 13 -13.96 12.25 0.99
C CYS A 13 -14.44 10.80 1.19
N LYS A 14 -15.74 10.63 1.45
CA LYS A 14 -16.34 9.33 1.81
C LYS A 14 -16.12 8.26 0.72
N ASP A 15 -16.23 8.65 -0.55
CA ASP A 15 -16.01 7.74 -1.69
C ASP A 15 -14.55 7.27 -1.77
N VAL A 16 -13.60 8.16 -1.45
CA VAL A 16 -12.17 7.82 -1.40
C VAL A 16 -11.88 6.91 -0.20
N ALA A 17 -12.58 7.07 0.93
CA ALA A 17 -12.41 6.19 2.09
C ALA A 17 -12.96 4.77 1.85
N GLU A 18 -14.05 4.64 1.07
CA GLU A 18 -14.59 3.34 0.65
C GLU A 18 -13.67 2.67 -0.38
N GLU A 19 -13.16 3.42 -1.37
CA GLU A 19 -12.05 2.97 -2.22
C GLU A 19 -10.90 2.48 -1.35
N PHE A 20 -10.60 3.17 -0.23
CA PHE A 20 -9.50 2.84 0.70
C PHE A 20 -9.61 1.48 1.40
N MET A 21 -10.83 0.99 1.60
CA MET A 21 -11.08 -0.29 2.24
C MET A 21 -11.06 -1.46 1.24
N GLU A 22 -11.46 -1.25 -0.02
CA GLU A 22 -11.34 -2.25 -1.08
C GLU A 22 -9.87 -2.57 -1.41
N GLU A 23 -8.94 -1.67 -1.07
CA GLU A 23 -7.49 -1.77 -1.31
C GLU A 23 -6.80 -2.75 -0.36
N LEU A 24 -7.29 -2.84 0.88
CA LEU A 24 -6.81 -3.83 1.83
C LEU A 24 -7.12 -5.25 1.34
N GLU A 25 -8.02 -5.45 0.38
CA GLU A 25 -8.27 -6.76 -0.19
C GLU A 25 -7.22 -7.19 -1.22
N LEU A 26 -6.48 -6.23 -1.81
CA LEU A 26 -5.42 -6.52 -2.79
C LEU A 26 -4.10 -6.91 -2.12
N LEU A 27 -3.77 -6.27 -0.99
CA LEU A 27 -2.54 -6.54 -0.26
C LEU A 27 -2.39 -8.02 0.19
N PRO A 28 -3.43 -8.72 0.68
CA PRO A 28 -3.37 -10.14 0.99
C PRO A 28 -3.06 -11.01 -0.21
N ILE A 29 -3.53 -10.64 -1.41
CA ILE A 29 -3.20 -11.39 -2.63
C ILE A 29 -1.68 -11.35 -2.77
N PHE A 30 -1.08 -10.17 -2.79
CA PHE A 30 0.38 -10.02 -2.87
C PHE A 30 1.12 -10.71 -1.71
N PHE A 31 0.76 -10.42 -0.46
CA PHE A 31 1.49 -10.93 0.72
C PHE A 31 1.35 -12.42 0.95
N ASN A 32 0.29 -13.07 0.50
CA ASN A 32 0.10 -14.50 0.72
C ASN A 32 0.82 -15.38 -0.33
N TYR A 33 1.40 -14.79 -1.39
CA TYR A 33 2.23 -15.57 -2.32
C TYR A 33 3.56 -16.00 -1.69
N TYR A 34 4.13 -17.07 -2.24
CA TYR A 34 5.44 -17.57 -1.85
C TYR A 34 6.52 -16.47 -1.97
N PRO A 35 7.46 -16.37 -1.02
CA PRO A 35 8.48 -15.32 -1.00
C PRO A 35 9.26 -15.19 -2.31
N GLU A 36 9.67 -16.31 -2.90
CA GLU A 36 10.36 -16.41 -4.19
C GLU A 36 9.54 -15.83 -5.36
N VAL A 37 8.22 -16.04 -5.36
CA VAL A 37 7.33 -15.47 -6.39
C VAL A 37 7.19 -13.96 -6.20
N ARG A 38 6.97 -13.50 -4.96
CA ARG A 38 6.89 -12.06 -4.66
C ARG A 38 8.19 -11.35 -5.01
N ARG A 39 9.33 -11.96 -4.73
CA ARG A 39 10.64 -11.42 -5.07
C ARG A 39 10.82 -11.27 -6.58
N LYS A 40 10.42 -12.27 -7.37
CA LYS A 40 10.47 -12.19 -8.84
C LYS A 40 9.62 -11.03 -9.37
N TRP A 41 8.42 -10.84 -8.83
CA TRP A 41 7.59 -9.66 -9.16
C TRP A 41 8.29 -8.36 -8.75
N LEU A 42 8.89 -8.36 -7.56
CA LEU A 42 9.87 -7.40 -7.04
C LEU A 42 10.84 -6.87 -8.10
N GLU A 43 11.60 -7.82 -8.61
CA GLU A 43 12.67 -7.62 -9.59
C GLU A 43 12.11 -7.21 -10.95
N GLU A 44 10.98 -7.78 -11.39
CA GLU A 44 10.35 -7.48 -12.68
C GLU A 44 9.83 -6.05 -12.79
N ILE A 45 9.29 -5.47 -11.72
CA ILE A 45 8.88 -4.06 -11.70
C ILE A 45 10.05 -3.09 -11.47
N GLY A 46 11.27 -3.60 -11.31
CA GLY A 46 12.50 -2.81 -11.28
C GLY A 46 13.00 -2.36 -9.91
N LEU A 47 12.47 -2.93 -8.81
CA LEU A 47 13.01 -2.63 -7.48
C LEU A 47 14.43 -3.20 -7.31
N ASN A 48 15.26 -2.48 -6.57
CA ASN A 48 16.60 -2.95 -6.22
C ASN A 48 16.57 -3.85 -4.95
N GLU A 49 17.68 -4.54 -4.68
CA GLU A 49 17.79 -5.48 -3.54
C GLU A 49 17.44 -4.86 -2.18
N LYS A 50 17.80 -3.61 -1.94
CA LYS A 50 17.48 -2.92 -0.68
C LYS A 50 15.98 -2.72 -0.55
N GLU A 51 15.32 -2.29 -1.62
CA GLU A 51 13.87 -2.09 -1.65
C GLU A 51 13.12 -3.41 -1.50
N ILE A 52 13.55 -4.45 -2.22
CA ILE A 52 13.00 -5.81 -2.12
C ILE A 52 13.10 -6.33 -0.68
N LEU A 53 14.24 -6.12 -0.02
CA LEU A 53 14.43 -6.52 1.38
C LEU A 53 13.44 -5.82 2.30
N ILE A 54 13.25 -4.50 2.14
CA ILE A 54 12.29 -3.71 2.94
C ILE A 54 10.87 -4.24 2.75
N VAL A 55 10.43 -4.44 1.50
CA VAL A 55 9.09 -4.98 1.21
C VAL A 55 8.94 -6.39 1.82
N SER A 56 9.97 -7.22 1.71
CA SER A 56 9.96 -8.58 2.23
C SER A 56 9.82 -8.61 3.76
N GLN A 57 10.54 -7.74 4.48
CA GLN A 57 10.43 -7.62 5.94
C GLN A 57 9.01 -7.26 6.38
N VAL A 58 8.36 -6.31 5.70
CA VAL A 58 6.97 -5.93 6.00
C VAL A 58 6.00 -7.08 5.69
N ALA A 59 6.20 -7.79 4.58
CA ALA A 59 5.38 -8.95 4.22
C ALA A 59 5.54 -10.12 5.20
N GLU A 60 6.75 -10.35 5.70
CA GLU A 60 7.03 -11.36 6.73
C GLU A 60 6.39 -11.02 8.06
N GLU A 61 6.43 -9.75 8.47
CA GLU A 61 5.74 -9.29 9.68
C GLU A 61 4.22 -9.49 9.58
N TYR A 62 3.62 -9.19 8.42
CA TYR A 62 2.22 -9.50 8.13
C TYR A 62 1.93 -11.00 8.29
N ALA A 63 2.75 -11.87 7.66
CA ALA A 63 2.58 -13.31 7.75
C ALA A 63 2.71 -13.83 9.19
N ARG A 64 3.68 -13.29 9.95
CA ARG A 64 3.89 -13.63 11.37
C ARG A 64 2.67 -13.29 12.23
N ARG A 65 2.13 -12.08 12.08
CA ARG A 65 0.90 -11.66 12.79
C ARG A 65 -0.29 -12.51 12.40
N LYS A 66 -0.42 -12.86 11.13
CA LYS A 66 -1.48 -13.75 10.61
C LYS A 66 -1.43 -15.12 11.25
N VAL A 67 -0.28 -15.78 11.23
CA VAL A 67 -0.11 -17.10 11.83
C VAL A 67 -0.40 -17.05 13.34
N ALA A 68 0.11 -16.04 14.04
CA ALA A 68 -0.14 -15.88 15.48
C ALA A 68 -1.65 -15.74 15.79
N LEU A 69 -2.37 -14.91 15.04
CA LEU A 69 -3.79 -14.67 15.26
C LEU A 69 -4.66 -15.86 14.82
N GLN A 70 -4.27 -16.57 13.75
CA GLN A 70 -4.92 -17.81 13.31
C GLN A 70 -4.76 -18.92 14.34
N ASN A 71 -3.56 -19.09 14.92
CA ASN A 71 -3.34 -20.09 15.98
C ASN A 71 -4.16 -19.78 17.24
N LYS A 72 -4.36 -18.48 17.55
CA LYS A 72 -5.18 -18.05 18.68
C LYS A 72 -6.69 -18.23 18.43
N LYS A 73 -7.19 -17.87 17.24
CA LYS A 73 -8.63 -17.87 16.91
C LYS A 73 -9.12 -19.19 16.31
N ILE A 74 -8.22 -20.02 15.77
CA ILE A 74 -8.48 -21.32 15.13
C ILE A 74 -9.65 -21.25 14.12
N PRO A 75 -9.50 -20.47 13.03
CA PRO A 75 -10.59 -20.24 12.08
C PRO A 75 -10.96 -21.55 11.35
N LYS A 76 -12.26 -21.85 11.25
CA LYS A 76 -12.80 -23.03 10.57
C LYS A 76 -13.36 -22.73 9.17
N LYS A 77 -13.57 -21.46 8.85
CA LYS A 77 -14.16 -21.00 7.59
C LYS A 77 -13.27 -19.95 6.93
N ARG A 78 -13.24 -19.93 5.60
CA ARG A 78 -12.50 -18.91 4.81
C ARG A 78 -12.85 -17.48 5.21
N LYS A 79 -14.13 -17.18 5.49
CA LYS A 79 -14.55 -15.84 5.97
C LYS A 79 -13.85 -15.40 7.26
N GLN A 80 -13.57 -16.34 8.17
CA GLN A 80 -12.85 -16.02 9.41
C GLN A 80 -11.36 -15.76 9.16
N VAL A 81 -10.77 -16.42 8.17
CA VAL A 81 -9.41 -16.12 7.71
C VAL A 81 -9.34 -14.72 7.12
N ILE A 82 -10.28 -14.35 6.25
CA ILE A 82 -10.35 -12.99 5.67
C ILE A 82 -10.48 -11.93 6.75
N ASN A 83 -11.34 -12.15 7.76
CA ASN A 83 -11.46 -11.21 8.88
C ASN A 83 -10.13 -11.04 9.64
N ILE A 84 -9.37 -12.12 9.83
CA ILE A 84 -8.04 -12.06 10.46
C ILE A 84 -7.06 -11.24 9.62
N GLU A 85 -7.07 -11.44 8.29
CA GLU A 85 -6.22 -10.68 7.36
C GLU A 85 -6.55 -9.20 7.43
N ASN A 86 -7.83 -8.85 7.43
CA ASN A 86 -8.30 -7.46 7.55
C ASN A 86 -7.91 -6.83 8.89
N ASP A 87 -8.09 -7.55 10.01
CA ASP A 87 -7.70 -7.06 11.35
C ASP A 87 -6.20 -6.65 11.36
N ILE A 88 -5.33 -7.49 10.79
CA ILE A 88 -3.88 -7.26 10.75
C ILE A 88 -3.53 -6.10 9.84
N LEU A 89 -4.15 -6.03 8.66
CA LEU A 89 -3.89 -4.94 7.73
C LEU A 89 -4.36 -3.61 8.29
N GLN A 90 -5.49 -3.54 9.01
CA GLN A 90 -5.91 -2.31 9.70
C GLN A 90 -4.88 -1.82 10.73
N GLU A 91 -4.12 -2.72 11.35
CA GLU A 91 -3.02 -2.33 12.25
C GLU A 91 -1.77 -1.86 11.50
N MET A 92 -1.49 -2.43 10.33
CA MET A 92 -0.25 -2.20 9.59
C MET A 92 -0.37 -1.09 8.53
N TYR A 93 -1.58 -0.78 8.09
CA TYR A 93 -1.84 0.10 6.97
C TYR A 93 -2.26 1.51 7.40
N GLU A 94 -1.74 2.53 6.73
CA GLU A 94 -2.09 3.93 6.92
C GLU A 94 -2.37 4.61 5.59
N GLY A 95 -3.63 5.03 5.38
CA GLY A 95 -3.98 5.82 4.21
C GLY A 95 -3.73 7.31 4.40
N ARG A 96 -3.09 7.97 3.44
CA ARG A 96 -2.82 9.41 3.49
C ARG A 96 -3.17 10.11 2.18
N LEU A 97 -3.69 11.33 2.32
CA LEU A 97 -3.89 12.26 1.21
C LEU A 97 -2.71 13.22 1.12
N MET A 98 -2.22 13.43 -0.10
CA MET A 98 -1.19 14.41 -0.40
C MET A 98 -1.74 15.43 -1.40
N VAL A 99 -1.90 16.67 -0.94
CA VAL A 99 -2.36 17.78 -1.78
C VAL A 99 -1.16 18.50 -2.37
N VAL A 100 -1.02 18.50 -3.69
CA VAL A 100 0.10 19.16 -4.38
C VAL A 100 -0.40 20.08 -5.50
N LYS A 101 -0.03 21.35 -5.41
CA LYS A 101 -0.21 22.33 -6.49
C LYS A 101 1.05 22.38 -7.36
N SER A 102 1.04 21.67 -8.49
CA SER A 102 2.17 21.57 -9.43
C SER A 102 1.67 21.23 -10.83
N GLU A 103 2.38 21.65 -11.88
CA GLU A 103 2.13 21.20 -13.26
C GLU A 103 2.44 19.70 -13.45
N SER A 104 3.26 19.13 -12.56
CA SER A 104 3.58 17.69 -12.56
C SER A 104 3.43 17.10 -11.15
N PRO A 105 2.19 16.95 -10.64
CA PRO A 105 1.91 16.55 -9.26
C PRO A 105 2.62 15.25 -8.84
N LEU A 106 2.62 14.22 -9.69
CA LEU A 106 3.23 12.92 -9.37
C LEU A 106 4.75 13.01 -9.26
N LYS A 107 5.43 13.69 -10.19
CA LYS A 107 6.89 13.87 -10.16
C LYS A 107 7.33 14.69 -8.96
N THR A 108 6.57 15.73 -8.62
CA THR A 108 6.82 16.54 -7.41
C THR A 108 6.59 15.72 -6.15
N SER A 109 5.51 14.94 -6.10
CA SER A 109 5.17 14.07 -4.95
C SER A 109 6.26 13.05 -4.70
N MET A 110 6.74 12.36 -5.75
CA MET A 110 7.82 11.38 -5.64
C MET A 110 9.09 11.98 -5.00
N LYS A 111 9.51 13.18 -5.42
CA LYS A 111 10.68 13.86 -4.82
C LYS A 111 10.49 14.11 -3.33
N ILE A 112 9.30 14.56 -2.94
CA ILE A 112 8.97 14.87 -1.54
C ILE A 112 8.91 13.58 -0.70
N LEU A 113 8.26 12.53 -1.22
CA LEU A 113 8.16 11.25 -0.53
C LEU A 113 9.55 10.63 -0.33
N LYS A 114 10.45 10.69 -1.33
CA LYS A 114 11.83 10.21 -1.17
C LYS A 114 12.62 10.96 -0.09
N GLN A 115 12.36 12.26 0.11
CA GLN A 115 12.99 13.04 1.19
C GLN A 115 12.39 12.73 2.57
N GLN A 116 11.09 12.46 2.63
CA GLN A 116 10.40 12.19 3.89
C GLN A 116 10.59 10.74 4.37
N TYR A 117 10.83 9.82 3.44
CA TYR A 117 10.90 8.39 3.69
C TYR A 117 12.18 7.77 3.08
N GLU A 118 13.35 8.34 3.39
CA GLU A 118 14.66 8.00 2.78
C GLU A 118 15.08 6.51 2.93
N GLU A 119 14.55 5.81 3.93
CA GLU A 119 14.87 4.40 4.22
C GLU A 119 13.69 3.45 3.97
N THR A 120 12.80 3.83 3.06
CA THR A 120 11.63 3.01 2.69
C THR A 120 11.69 2.56 1.25
N ALA A 121 10.94 1.51 0.92
CA ALA A 121 10.64 1.19 -0.47
C ALA A 121 9.38 1.94 -0.87
N ILE A 122 9.43 2.68 -1.98
CA ILE A 122 8.30 3.45 -2.51
C ILE A 122 7.99 2.89 -3.88
N LEU A 123 6.84 2.23 -4.01
CA LEU A 123 6.29 1.85 -5.31
C LEU A 123 5.55 3.05 -5.90
N ASP A 124 5.97 3.44 -7.10
CA ASP A 124 5.40 4.55 -7.86
C ASP A 124 4.21 4.12 -8.74
N PRO A 125 3.51 5.07 -9.40
CA PRO A 125 2.34 4.72 -10.20
C PRO A 125 2.62 3.70 -11.30
N ARG A 126 3.81 3.76 -11.91
CA ARG A 126 4.20 2.84 -12.98
C ARG A 126 4.53 1.48 -12.40
N GLU A 127 5.29 1.42 -11.32
CA GLU A 127 5.63 0.17 -10.63
C GLU A 127 4.38 -0.53 -10.10
N LEU A 128 3.40 0.22 -9.58
CA LEU A 128 2.09 -0.28 -9.15
C LEU A 128 1.29 -0.83 -10.34
N GLU A 129 1.26 -0.13 -11.48
CA GLU A 129 0.60 -0.62 -12.69
C GLU A 129 1.27 -1.88 -13.25
N GLU A 130 2.61 -1.95 -13.24
CA GLU A 130 3.34 -3.16 -13.64
C GLU A 130 3.04 -4.31 -12.68
N LEU A 131 3.00 -4.05 -11.36
CA LEU A 131 2.62 -5.04 -10.36
C LEU A 131 1.19 -5.55 -10.55
N GLU A 132 0.23 -4.68 -10.92
CA GLU A 132 -1.13 -5.06 -11.32
C GLU A 132 -1.17 -6.02 -12.51
N ASN A 133 -0.29 -5.81 -13.47
CA ASN A 133 -0.28 -6.58 -14.71
C ASN A 133 0.36 -7.96 -14.56
N ILE A 134 1.38 -8.10 -13.70
CA ILE A 134 2.11 -9.36 -13.50
C ILE A 134 1.52 -10.26 -12.42
N THR A 135 0.65 -9.72 -11.57
CA THR A 135 -0.07 -10.48 -10.54
C THR A 135 -1.47 -10.88 -11.03
N LEU A 136 -2.14 -11.78 -10.30
CA LEU A 136 -3.53 -12.16 -10.60
C LEU A 136 -4.55 -11.02 -10.37
N PHE A 137 -4.14 -9.78 -10.07
CA PHE A 137 -5.06 -8.63 -9.93
C PHE A 137 -5.93 -8.42 -11.18
N LYS A 138 -5.39 -8.79 -12.35
CA LYS A 138 -6.12 -8.77 -13.62
C LYS A 138 -7.39 -9.61 -13.63
N GLU A 139 -7.43 -10.73 -12.90
CA GLU A 139 -8.63 -11.59 -12.79
C GLU A 139 -9.73 -10.94 -11.94
N HIS A 140 -9.35 -10.03 -11.04
CA HIS A 140 -10.26 -9.31 -10.17
C HIS A 140 -10.78 -8.00 -10.76
N LYS A 141 -10.26 -7.55 -11.93
CA LYS A 141 -10.57 -6.23 -12.53
C LYS A 141 -10.39 -5.05 -11.55
N LYS A 142 -9.53 -5.21 -10.56
CA LYS A 142 -9.22 -4.17 -9.56
C LYS A 142 -7.88 -3.51 -9.89
N ARG A 143 -7.75 -2.23 -9.55
CA ARG A 143 -6.50 -1.44 -9.65
C ARG A 143 -6.15 -0.88 -8.28
N PHE A 144 -4.88 -0.58 -8.04
CA PHE A 144 -4.46 0.21 -6.91
C PHE A 144 -5.00 1.64 -7.09
N PRO A 145 -5.78 2.14 -6.13
CA PRO A 145 -6.28 3.51 -6.20
C PRO A 145 -5.25 4.53 -5.68
N TRP A 146 -4.14 4.11 -5.07
CA TRP A 146 -3.04 5.00 -4.68
C TRP A 146 -2.20 5.41 -5.86
N ASN A 147 -1.55 6.56 -5.73
CA ASN A 147 -0.47 6.93 -6.63
C ASN A 147 0.87 6.36 -6.14
N PHE A 148 1.04 6.19 -4.83
CA PHE A 148 2.26 5.62 -4.27
C PHE A 148 1.94 4.66 -3.13
N LEU A 149 2.73 3.60 -3.00
CA LEU A 149 2.66 2.66 -1.89
C LEU A 149 4.03 2.57 -1.22
N ILE A 150 4.08 2.88 0.07
CA ILE A 150 5.33 2.96 0.83
C ILE A 150 5.39 1.81 1.83
N PHE A 151 6.53 1.12 1.87
CA PHE A 151 6.83 0.09 2.85
C PHE A 151 7.90 0.60 3.81
N ASP A 152 7.54 0.76 5.08
CA ASP A 152 8.41 1.20 6.16
C ASP A 152 8.74 0.00 7.06
N SER A 153 9.91 -0.61 6.87
CA SER A 153 10.35 -1.76 7.67
C SER A 153 10.84 -1.36 9.07
N ASN A 154 11.12 -0.08 9.34
CA ASN A 154 11.44 0.36 10.69
C ASN A 154 10.20 0.37 11.58
N LYS A 155 9.05 0.78 11.03
CA LYS A 155 7.76 0.80 11.73
C LYS A 155 6.89 -0.42 11.48
N MET A 156 7.27 -1.26 10.52
CA MET A 156 6.46 -2.36 9.98
C MET A 156 5.08 -1.87 9.51
N LYS A 157 5.10 -0.77 8.73
CA LYS A 157 3.91 -0.09 8.23
C LYS A 157 3.87 -0.07 6.72
N ILE A 158 2.65 -0.03 6.19
CA ILE A 158 2.34 0.17 4.79
C ILE A 158 1.60 1.51 4.69
N ILE A 159 2.01 2.39 3.80
CA ILE A 159 1.39 3.71 3.65
C ILE A 159 0.93 3.90 2.22
N GLY A 160 -0.38 3.98 2.00
CA GLY A 160 -0.96 4.33 0.71
C GLY A 160 -1.10 5.83 0.58
N ILE A 161 -0.51 6.42 -0.46
CA ILE A 161 -0.59 7.87 -0.74
C ILE A 161 -1.47 8.10 -1.98
N LYS A 162 -2.57 8.83 -1.78
CA LYS A 162 -3.37 9.40 -2.87
C LYS A 162 -2.94 10.86 -3.08
N VAL A 163 -2.51 11.18 -4.30
CA VAL A 163 -2.23 12.56 -4.69
C VAL A 163 -3.51 13.17 -5.24
N VAL A 164 -3.93 14.28 -4.65
CA VAL A 164 -5.09 15.06 -5.11
C VAL A 164 -4.66 16.46 -5.51
N GLU A 165 -5.23 16.94 -6.59
CA GLU A 165 -5.11 18.35 -6.97
C GLU A 165 -5.97 19.20 -6.03
N GLU A 166 -5.46 20.36 -5.62
CA GLU A 166 -6.03 21.26 -4.59
C GLU A 166 -7.52 21.64 -4.85
N ASN A 167 -8.01 21.50 -6.08
CA ASN A 167 -9.38 21.84 -6.50
C ASN A 167 -10.36 20.65 -6.55
N LYS A 168 -9.95 19.43 -6.22
CA LYS A 168 -10.80 18.21 -6.30
C LYS A 168 -11.29 17.67 -4.95
N CYS A 169 -11.03 18.39 -3.87
CA CYS A 169 -11.62 18.11 -2.56
C CYS A 169 -12.53 19.28 -2.19
N GLU A 170 -13.83 19.17 -2.49
CA GLU A 170 -14.82 20.11 -1.97
C GLU A 170 -14.95 19.92 -0.45
N VAL A 171 -14.93 21.05 0.27
CA VAL A 171 -14.96 21.12 1.74
C VAL A 171 -16.38 20.97 2.26
#